data_AF-A0A9N7UR53-F1
#
_entry.id   AF-A0A9N7UR53-F1
#
_cell.length_a   1.000
_cell.length_b   1.000
_cell.length_c   1.000
_cell.angle_alpha   90.00
_cell.angle_beta   90.00
_cell.angle_gamma   90.00
#
_symmetry.space_group_name_H-M   'P 1'
#
loop_
_entity.id
_entity.type
_entity.pdbx_description
1 polymer ?
#
loop_
_entity_poly.entity_id
_entity_poly.type
_entity_poly.pdbx_seq_one_letter_code
_entity_poly.pdbx_strand_id
1 'polypeptide(L)'
;MGHSLLRMLSLFLLNTLLSCGHTEYAELTFEPNSTTLYSGENVNLTCGINVLRIPELTPDRNGDYQCIAHHNSSEENKRSNRATLSVSAHRPRATVRASRTSIPVGGSLTLTCSVEESAGWSYDWFTRSPDADETAIATNPVHNSLSISQGGSYWCRGRRTHSDFFSEKSHVHHIDRTLSNRSFVVLQHNWTQIFSGETISVSGEYWCKARADWYSSTEWSEAIQLRVTPNKPRPRLTADNTTITGKGSVALTCSVENAAEWRYDWFRRTSRICSSDPKI
;
A
#
# COMPACT_ATOMS: atom_id res chain seq x y z
N MET A 1 4.33 -30.81 -86.04
CA MET A 1 3.85 -30.94 -84.64
C MET A 1 4.70 -32.03 -83.98
N GLY A 2 5.45 -31.86 -82.91
CA GLY A 2 5.79 -30.73 -82.06
C GLY A 2 7.08 -31.10 -81.30
N HIS A 3 7.87 -30.11 -80.93
CA HIS A 3 9.13 -30.30 -80.21
C HIS A 3 8.91 -30.37 -78.70
N SER A 4 9.40 -31.48 -78.12
CA SER A 4 10.31 -31.60 -76.97
C SER A 4 10.29 -30.56 -75.81
N LEU A 5 9.95 -31.09 -74.63
CA LEU A 5 10.76 -31.20 -73.41
C LEU A 5 11.16 -29.95 -72.57
N LEU A 6 11.00 -30.17 -71.25
CA LEU A 6 11.66 -29.53 -70.09
C LEU A 6 11.30 -28.08 -69.74
N ARG A 7 10.54 -27.91 -68.63
CA ARG A 7 11.15 -27.53 -67.33
C ARG A 7 10.14 -27.67 -66.19
N MET A 8 10.49 -28.57 -65.28
CA MET A 8 10.03 -28.62 -63.89
C MET A 8 10.41 -27.34 -63.14
N LEU A 9 9.55 -26.97 -62.17
CA LEU A 9 9.80 -26.10 -61.01
C LEU A 9 10.32 -24.67 -61.24
N SER A 10 9.40 -23.71 -61.27
CA SER A 10 9.26 -22.63 -60.27
C SER A 10 8.17 -21.70 -60.81
N LEU A 11 6.98 -21.65 -60.22
CA LEU A 11 6.65 -20.68 -59.18
C LEU A 11 5.38 -21.18 -58.48
N PHE A 12 5.58 -21.90 -57.38
CA PHE A 12 4.70 -21.78 -56.22
C PHE A 12 4.77 -20.31 -55.74
N LEU A 13 3.63 -19.74 -55.32
CA LEU A 13 3.41 -18.34 -54.92
C LEU A 13 3.25 -17.42 -56.15
N LEU A 14 2.16 -16.71 -56.45
CA LEU A 14 1.07 -16.16 -55.67
C LEU A 14 -0.21 -16.23 -56.55
N ASN A 15 -1.15 -17.09 -56.23
CA ASN A 15 -2.56 -16.72 -56.39
C ASN A 15 -3.13 -16.72 -54.99
N THR A 16 -2.78 -15.65 -54.28
CA THR A 16 -3.47 -15.24 -53.06
C THR A 16 -4.95 -15.35 -53.33
N LEU A 17 -5.60 -16.23 -52.57
CA LEU A 17 -7.01 -16.21 -52.31
C LEU A 17 -7.41 -14.77 -51.97
N LEU A 18 -7.85 -14.00 -52.98
CA LEU A 18 -8.80 -12.95 -52.75
C LEU A 18 -10.13 -13.67 -52.53
N SER A 19 -10.27 -14.29 -51.37
CA SER A 19 -11.57 -14.50 -50.77
C SER A 19 -12.13 -13.11 -50.55
N CYS A 20 -12.79 -12.58 -51.58
CA CYS A 20 -13.67 -11.45 -51.46
C CYS A 20 -14.77 -11.93 -50.53
N GLY A 21 -14.61 -11.64 -49.24
CA GLY A 21 -15.62 -11.89 -48.22
C GLY A 21 -16.86 -11.14 -48.66
N HIS A 22 -17.81 -11.90 -49.20
CA HIS A 22 -19.15 -11.45 -49.46
C HIS A 22 -19.79 -11.19 -48.09
N THR A 23 -19.65 -9.98 -47.55
CA THR A 23 -20.42 -9.59 -46.36
C THR A 23 -21.81 -9.20 -46.85
N GLU A 24 -22.74 -10.16 -46.83
CA GLU A 24 -24.14 -9.94 -47.23
C GLU A 24 -24.90 -8.93 -46.36
N TYR A 25 -24.30 -8.48 -45.25
CA TYR A 25 -24.93 -7.59 -44.28
C TYR A 25 -23.99 -6.42 -43.97
N ALA A 26 -24.46 -5.18 -44.21
CA ALA A 26 -23.83 -4.00 -43.65
C ALA A 26 -24.01 -4.07 -42.13
N GLU A 27 -22.96 -4.37 -41.38
CA GLU A 27 -22.99 -4.36 -39.92
C GLU A 27 -22.52 -3.00 -39.42
N LEU A 28 -23.30 -2.38 -38.53
CA LEU A 28 -22.95 -1.12 -37.88
C LEU A 28 -22.27 -1.43 -36.54
N THR A 29 -21.03 -0.98 -36.40
CA THR A 29 -20.22 -1.14 -35.19
C THR A 29 -19.74 0.20 -34.64
N PHE A 30 -19.56 0.27 -33.32
CA PHE A 30 -19.03 1.44 -32.62
C PHE A 30 -17.61 1.18 -32.14
N GLU A 31 -16.77 2.20 -32.25
CA GLU A 31 -15.46 2.22 -31.60
C GLU A 31 -15.32 3.53 -30.80
N PRO A 32 -15.15 3.46 -29.46
CA PRO A 32 -15.06 2.24 -28.64
C PRO A 32 -16.41 1.51 -28.48
N ASN A 33 -16.38 0.17 -28.45
CA ASN A 33 -17.57 -0.66 -28.16
C ASN A 33 -17.87 -0.65 -26.64
N SER A 34 -18.30 0.51 -26.15
CA SER A 34 -18.68 0.74 -24.75
C SER A 34 -20.19 0.85 -24.63
N THR A 35 -20.76 0.32 -23.56
CA THR A 35 -22.19 0.47 -23.23
C THR A 35 -22.58 1.91 -22.89
N THR A 36 -21.58 2.73 -22.58
CA THR A 36 -21.76 4.05 -21.97
C THR A 36 -20.63 4.95 -22.46
N LEU A 37 -21.01 6.06 -23.09
CA LEU A 37 -20.12 7.09 -23.57
C LEU A 37 -20.43 8.39 -22.84
N TYR A 38 -19.45 9.27 -22.78
CA TYR A 38 -19.54 10.50 -22.01
C TYR A 38 -19.41 11.73 -22.89
N SER A 39 -20.01 12.83 -22.45
CA SER A 39 -19.93 14.08 -23.20
C SER A 39 -18.47 14.55 -23.34
N GLY A 40 -18.07 14.82 -24.59
CA GLY A 40 -16.70 15.16 -25.00
C GLY A 40 -15.87 13.96 -25.46
N GLU A 41 -16.38 12.73 -25.45
CA GLU A 41 -15.71 11.59 -26.09
C GLU A 41 -15.84 11.64 -27.62
N ASN A 42 -14.94 10.94 -28.31
CA ASN A 42 -14.99 10.75 -29.76
C ASN A 42 -15.42 9.32 -30.05
N VAL A 43 -16.37 9.14 -30.98
CA VAL A 43 -16.81 7.81 -31.41
C VAL A 43 -16.77 7.68 -32.92
N ASN A 44 -16.38 6.50 -33.39
CA ASN A 44 -16.40 6.14 -34.80
C ASN A 44 -17.51 5.12 -35.04
N LEU A 45 -18.37 5.41 -36.02
CA LEU A 45 -19.39 4.49 -36.50
C LEU A 45 -18.91 3.89 -37.82
N THR A 46 -18.74 2.58 -37.86
CA THR A 46 -18.29 1.88 -39.07
C THR A 46 -19.47 1.17 -39.71
N CYS A 47 -19.69 1.41 -41.00
CA CYS A 47 -20.68 0.73 -41.82
C CYS A 47 -20.01 0.19 -43.09
N GLY A 48 -19.77 -1.13 -43.12
CA GLY A 48 -19.00 -1.76 -44.19
C GLY A 48 -17.59 -1.16 -44.27
N ILE A 49 -17.28 -0.46 -45.37
CA ILE A 49 -15.99 0.22 -45.58
C ILE A 49 -15.98 1.70 -45.18
N ASN A 50 -17.14 2.28 -44.85
CA ASN A 50 -17.27 3.69 -44.54
C ASN A 50 -17.22 3.92 -43.02
N VAL A 51 -16.55 4.99 -42.59
CA VAL A 51 -16.42 5.37 -41.18
C VAL A 51 -16.93 6.80 -40.98
N LEU A 52 -17.98 6.96 -40.18
CA LEU A 52 -18.48 8.25 -39.71
C LEU A 52 -17.81 8.58 -38.37
N ARG A 53 -17.04 9.68 -38.34
CA ARG A 53 -16.40 10.17 -37.12
C ARG A 53 -17.28 11.21 -36.45
N ILE A 54 -17.60 10.98 -35.18
CA ILE A 54 -18.33 11.92 -34.35
C ILE A 54 -17.38 12.41 -33.25
N PRO A 55 -16.74 13.57 -33.43
CA PRO A 55 -15.95 14.20 -32.39
C PRO A 55 -16.86 14.87 -31.36
N GLU A 56 -16.37 14.98 -30.13
CA GLU A 56 -16.99 15.72 -29.03
C GLU A 56 -18.49 15.40 -28.85
N LEU A 57 -18.76 14.19 -28.37
CA LEU A 57 -20.12 13.73 -28.13
C LEU A 57 -20.90 14.67 -27.22
N THR A 58 -22.15 14.89 -27.58
CA THR A 58 -23.11 15.68 -26.82
C THR A 58 -24.39 14.86 -26.62
N PRO A 59 -25.14 15.05 -25.52
CA PRO A 59 -26.32 14.23 -25.21
C PRO A 59 -27.45 14.30 -26.26
N ASP A 60 -27.50 15.34 -27.08
CA ASP A 60 -28.44 15.47 -28.21
C ASP A 60 -28.18 14.48 -29.35
N ARG A 61 -26.99 13.86 -29.38
CA ARG A 61 -26.67 12.78 -30.33
C ARG A 61 -27.21 11.41 -29.89
N ASN A 62 -27.92 11.33 -28.76
CA ASN A 62 -28.52 10.08 -28.31
C ASN A 62 -29.60 9.60 -29.27
N GLY A 63 -29.61 8.30 -29.56
CA GLY A 63 -30.63 7.71 -30.42
C GLY A 63 -30.16 6.44 -31.11
N ASP A 64 -31.05 5.92 -31.96
CA ASP A 64 -30.79 4.70 -32.74
C ASP A 64 -30.19 5.04 -34.09
N TYR A 65 -28.97 4.54 -34.31
CA TYR A 65 -28.27 4.65 -35.58
C TYR A 65 -28.54 3.41 -36.43
N GLN A 66 -28.80 3.62 -37.72
CA GLN A 66 -28.91 2.57 -38.72
C GLN A 66 -28.29 3.06 -40.01
N CYS A 67 -27.44 2.23 -40.61
CA CYS A 67 -26.84 2.48 -41.90
C CYS A 67 -27.70 1.87 -43.01
N ILE A 68 -27.73 2.53 -44.17
CA ILE A 68 -28.43 2.07 -45.37
C ILE A 68 -27.44 2.08 -46.54
N ALA A 69 -27.28 0.95 -47.18
CA ALA A 69 -26.49 0.80 -48.40
C ALA A 69 -27.41 0.88 -49.63
N HIS A 70 -27.12 1.84 -50.50
CA HIS A 70 -27.81 2.04 -51.77
C HIS A 70 -27.03 1.35 -52.89
N HIS A 71 -27.71 0.54 -53.70
CA HIS A 71 -27.11 -0.08 -54.88
C HIS A 71 -27.44 0.76 -56.13
N ASN A 72 -26.43 1.08 -56.95
CA ASN A 72 -26.61 2.03 -58.05
C ASN A 72 -27.45 1.50 -59.21
N SER A 73 -27.71 0.18 -59.27
CA SER A 73 -28.44 -0.45 -60.37
C SER A 73 -29.68 -1.25 -59.94
N SER A 74 -30.04 -1.24 -58.66
CA SER A 74 -31.28 -1.85 -58.15
C SER A 74 -31.91 -0.91 -57.14
N GLU A 75 -33.24 -0.79 -57.12
CA GLU A 75 -33.94 -0.02 -56.07
C GLU A 75 -33.93 -0.70 -54.69
N GLU A 76 -33.27 -1.86 -54.57
CA GLU A 76 -33.10 -2.55 -53.30
C GLU A 76 -32.06 -1.85 -52.41
N ASN A 77 -32.54 -1.39 -51.24
CA ASN A 77 -31.70 -0.83 -50.19
C ASN A 77 -31.50 -1.86 -49.09
N LYS A 78 -30.25 -2.15 -48.74
CA LYS A 78 -29.92 -3.02 -47.60
C LYS A 78 -29.72 -2.19 -46.33
N ARG A 79 -30.38 -2.58 -45.24
CA ARG A 79 -30.28 -1.92 -43.93
C ARG A 79 -29.39 -2.71 -42.99
N SER A 80 -28.63 -2.02 -42.14
CA SER A 80 -27.85 -2.63 -41.06
C SER A 80 -28.70 -2.98 -39.84
N ASN A 81 -28.08 -3.65 -38.87
CA ASN A 81 -28.56 -3.67 -37.48
C ASN A 81 -28.75 -2.24 -36.96
N ARG A 82 -29.69 -2.06 -36.03
CA ARG A 82 -29.86 -0.81 -35.28
C ARG A 82 -28.91 -0.83 -34.10
N ALA A 83 -28.26 0.29 -33.84
CA ALA A 83 -27.28 0.41 -32.77
C ALA A 83 -27.58 1.70 -31.98
N THR A 84 -27.87 1.55 -30.70
CA THR A 84 -28.28 2.68 -29.85
C THR A 84 -27.07 3.36 -29.25
N LEU A 85 -26.95 4.66 -29.45
CA LEU A 85 -25.92 5.50 -28.85
C LEU A 85 -26.49 6.15 -27.58
N SER A 86 -25.84 5.91 -26.45
CA SER A 86 -26.18 6.51 -25.16
C SER A 86 -25.00 7.29 -24.60
N VAL A 87 -25.14 8.61 -24.62
CA VAL A 87 -24.17 9.59 -24.11
C VAL A 87 -24.70 10.16 -22.80
N SER A 88 -23.92 9.97 -21.74
CA SER A 88 -24.14 10.63 -20.46
C SER A 88 -23.67 12.07 -20.50
N ALA A 89 -24.50 12.98 -19.97
CA ALA A 89 -24.18 14.39 -19.86
C ALA A 89 -23.03 14.68 -18.88
N HIS A 90 -22.87 13.83 -17.86
CA HIS A 90 -21.92 14.06 -16.78
C HIS A 90 -20.70 13.18 -16.98
N ARG A 91 -19.51 13.79 -16.92
CA ARG A 91 -18.25 13.05 -16.94
C ARG A 91 -18.15 12.21 -15.65
N PRO A 92 -17.62 10.99 -15.73
CA PRO A 92 -17.53 10.13 -14.56
C PRO A 92 -16.36 10.60 -13.70
N ARG A 93 -16.50 10.46 -12.39
CA ARG A 93 -15.45 10.84 -11.43
C ARG A 93 -14.69 9.62 -10.93
N ALA A 94 -13.37 9.74 -10.89
CA ALA A 94 -12.53 8.72 -10.28
C ALA A 94 -12.70 8.66 -8.76
N THR A 95 -12.52 7.48 -8.18
CA THR A 95 -12.63 7.22 -6.75
C THR A 95 -11.41 6.45 -6.28
N VAL A 96 -10.74 6.97 -5.23
CA VAL A 96 -9.62 6.31 -4.56
C VAL A 96 -10.13 5.53 -3.36
N ARG A 97 -9.68 4.29 -3.23
CA ARG A 97 -9.91 3.42 -2.09
C ARG A 97 -8.59 2.92 -1.55
N ALA A 98 -8.35 3.12 -0.26
CA ALA A 98 -7.19 2.55 0.41
C ALA A 98 -7.53 1.18 1.02
N SER A 99 -6.56 0.26 0.98
CA SER A 99 -6.63 -1.04 1.67
C SER A 99 -6.63 -0.90 3.21
N ARG A 100 -6.07 0.19 3.72
CA ARG A 100 -5.97 0.54 5.14
C ARG A 100 -6.07 2.06 5.31
N THR A 101 -6.40 2.52 6.50
CA THR A 101 -6.48 3.96 6.82
C THR A 101 -5.12 4.60 7.11
N SER A 102 -4.14 3.81 7.58
CA SER A 102 -2.78 4.28 7.88
C SER A 102 -1.71 3.25 7.52
N ILE A 103 -0.50 3.74 7.25
CA ILE A 103 0.66 2.89 6.96
C ILE A 103 1.30 2.43 8.28
N PRO A 104 1.49 1.11 8.51
CA PRO A 104 2.20 0.62 9.69
C PRO A 104 3.71 0.87 9.58
N VAL A 105 4.42 0.88 10.72
CA VAL A 105 5.88 1.10 10.73
C VAL A 105 6.59 0.00 9.94
N GLY A 106 7.38 0.41 8.95
CA GLY A 106 8.11 -0.50 8.05
C GLY A 106 7.24 -1.24 7.04
N GLY A 107 5.95 -0.91 6.94
CA GLY A 107 5.04 -1.52 5.97
C GLY A 107 4.67 -0.59 4.82
N SER A 108 3.77 -1.09 3.97
CA SER A 108 3.14 -0.36 2.87
C SER A 108 1.63 -0.54 2.90
N LEU A 109 0.92 0.32 2.18
CA LEU A 109 -0.49 0.10 1.86
C LEU A 109 -0.71 0.25 0.35
N THR A 110 -1.79 -0.36 -0.11
CA THR A 110 -2.22 -0.27 -1.50
C THR A 110 -3.41 0.68 -1.63
N LEU A 111 -3.29 1.66 -2.52
CA LEU A 111 -4.38 2.49 -3.02
C LEU A 111 -4.92 1.90 -4.32
N THR A 112 -6.23 1.95 -4.51
CA THR A 112 -6.92 1.46 -5.70
C THR A 112 -7.79 2.56 -6.26
N CYS A 113 -7.65 2.85 -7.56
CA CYS A 113 -8.48 3.81 -8.27
C CYS A 113 -9.60 3.09 -9.03
N SER A 114 -10.75 3.71 -9.15
CA SER A 114 -11.88 3.18 -9.92
C SER A 114 -12.69 4.32 -10.51
N VAL A 115 -13.20 4.11 -11.72
CA VAL A 115 -14.21 4.97 -12.36
C VAL A 115 -15.46 4.10 -12.54
N GLU A 116 -16.63 4.69 -12.35
CA GLU A 116 -17.91 4.00 -12.56
C GLU A 116 -17.93 3.36 -13.95
N GLU A 117 -18.33 2.08 -14.02
CA GLU A 117 -18.24 1.23 -15.22
C GLU A 117 -16.79 1.06 -15.73
N SER A 118 -16.06 0.21 -15.02
CA SER A 118 -14.60 0.13 -14.99
C SER A 118 -13.90 -0.48 -16.23
N ALA A 119 -14.60 -0.68 -17.34
CA ALA A 119 -14.00 -1.25 -18.55
C ALA A 119 -13.35 -0.14 -19.41
N GLY A 120 -12.11 -0.37 -19.86
CA GLY A 120 -11.42 0.53 -20.81
C GLY A 120 -10.80 1.79 -20.20
N TRP A 121 -10.42 1.76 -18.92
CA TRP A 121 -9.73 2.85 -18.22
C TRP A 121 -8.30 2.46 -17.82
N SER A 122 -7.33 3.33 -18.08
CA SER A 122 -6.04 3.38 -17.40
C SER A 122 -6.05 4.49 -16.34
N TYR A 123 -5.11 4.48 -15.38
CA TYR A 123 -5.22 5.35 -14.20
C TYR A 123 -3.93 6.09 -13.90
N ASP A 124 -3.93 7.42 -14.02
CA ASP A 124 -2.82 8.25 -13.59
C ASP A 124 -2.92 8.53 -12.08
N TRP A 125 -1.80 8.41 -11.38
CA TRP A 125 -1.68 8.64 -9.94
C TRP A 125 -0.84 9.87 -9.66
N PHE A 126 -1.30 10.65 -8.69
CA PHE A 126 -0.66 11.89 -8.29
C PHE A 126 -0.56 11.97 -6.77
N THR A 127 0.53 12.58 -6.30
CA THR A 127 0.71 12.94 -4.89
C THR A 127 0.94 14.43 -4.78
N ARG A 128 0.49 14.98 -3.64
CA ARG A 128 0.85 16.31 -3.19
C ARG A 128 1.37 16.20 -1.76
N SER A 129 2.65 16.52 -1.58
CA SER A 129 3.20 16.79 -0.25
C SER A 129 2.83 18.21 0.17
N PRO A 130 2.75 18.51 1.48
CA PRO A 130 2.44 19.86 1.96
C PRO A 130 3.37 20.94 1.39
N ASP A 131 4.64 20.58 1.13
CA ASP A 131 5.70 21.49 0.69
C ASP A 131 6.06 21.39 -0.80
N ALA A 132 5.31 20.62 -1.60
CA ALA A 132 5.66 20.36 -3.00
C ALA A 132 4.49 20.55 -3.96
N ASP A 133 4.83 20.93 -5.19
CA ASP A 133 3.91 20.95 -6.31
C ASP A 133 3.37 19.54 -6.63
N GLU A 134 2.29 19.51 -7.41
CA GLU A 134 1.65 18.30 -7.90
C GLU A 134 2.66 17.42 -8.66
N THR A 135 2.90 16.21 -8.15
CA THR A 135 3.84 15.25 -8.78
C THR A 135 3.10 14.02 -9.27
N ALA A 136 3.35 13.66 -10.53
CA ALA A 136 2.89 12.40 -11.10
C ALA A 136 3.73 11.25 -10.54
N ILE A 137 3.08 10.27 -9.91
CA ILE A 137 3.72 9.09 -9.33
C ILE A 137 3.87 8.01 -10.39
N ALA A 138 2.78 7.77 -11.12
CA ALA A 138 2.69 6.76 -12.16
C ALA A 138 1.69 7.22 -13.20
N THR A 139 2.10 7.21 -14.47
CA THR A 139 1.26 7.53 -15.63
C THR A 139 1.12 6.30 -16.50
N ASN A 140 -0.09 6.03 -17.00
CA ASN A 140 -0.43 4.79 -17.73
C ASN A 140 -0.10 3.43 -17.04
N PRO A 141 -0.25 3.23 -15.72
CA PRO A 141 -0.23 1.88 -15.16
C PRO A 141 -1.45 1.10 -15.68
N VAL A 142 -1.19 -0.05 -16.31
CA VAL A 142 -2.20 -1.02 -16.75
C VAL A 142 -3.07 -1.49 -15.56
N HIS A 143 -2.52 -1.40 -14.35
CA HIS A 143 -3.19 -1.75 -13.11
C HIS A 143 -3.68 -0.49 -12.37
N ASN A 144 -4.90 -0.58 -11.84
CA ASN A 144 -5.54 0.47 -11.06
C ASN A 144 -5.06 0.53 -9.60
N SER A 145 -3.96 -0.14 -9.26
CA SER A 145 -3.44 -0.27 -7.90
C SER A 145 -2.05 0.36 -7.77
N LEU A 146 -1.83 1.12 -6.69
CA LEU A 146 -0.57 1.75 -6.35
C LEU A 146 -0.15 1.35 -4.93
N SER A 147 1.08 0.84 -4.76
CA SER A 147 1.65 0.56 -3.43
C SER A 147 2.46 1.76 -2.93
N ILE A 148 2.16 2.25 -1.73
CA ILE A 148 2.82 3.40 -1.10
C ILE A 148 3.38 3.04 0.29
N SER A 149 4.52 3.65 0.64
CA SER A 149 5.16 3.53 1.95
C SER A 149 5.29 4.86 2.70
N GLN A 150 4.95 5.97 2.02
CA GLN A 150 4.98 7.32 2.57
C GLN A 150 3.56 7.81 2.84
N GLY A 151 3.37 8.60 3.89
CA GLY A 151 2.12 9.32 4.11
C GLY A 151 2.04 10.54 3.18
N GLY A 152 0.83 11.07 3.01
CA GLY A 152 0.62 12.22 2.12
C GLY A 152 -0.79 12.29 1.57
N SER A 153 -0.98 13.17 0.58
CA SER A 153 -2.26 13.40 -0.07
C SER A 153 -2.24 12.82 -1.48
N TYR A 154 -3.10 11.82 -1.72
CA TYR A 154 -3.13 11.06 -2.97
C TYR A 154 -4.44 11.25 -3.70
N TRP A 155 -4.39 11.35 -5.02
CA TRP A 155 -5.58 11.35 -5.87
C TRP A 155 -5.25 10.71 -7.22
N CYS A 156 -6.29 10.29 -7.93
CA CYS A 156 -6.14 9.64 -9.22
C CYS A 156 -7.06 10.25 -10.28
N ARG A 157 -6.74 9.97 -11.53
CA ARG A 157 -7.56 10.31 -12.69
C ARG A 157 -7.53 9.15 -13.68
N GLY A 158 -8.70 8.70 -14.11
CA GLY A 158 -8.83 7.73 -15.20
C GLY A 158 -8.64 8.38 -16.57
N ARG A 159 -7.91 7.69 -17.45
CA ARG A 159 -7.76 7.99 -18.89
C ARG A 159 -8.39 6.86 -19.70
N ARG A 160 -9.12 7.22 -20.74
CA ARG A 160 -9.76 6.24 -21.62
C ARG A 160 -8.72 5.55 -22.51
N THR A 161 -8.79 4.23 -22.67
CA THR A 161 -7.85 3.51 -23.54
C THR A 161 -7.98 4.00 -24.98
N HIS A 162 -6.86 4.27 -25.66
CA HIS A 162 -6.79 4.77 -27.04
C HIS A 162 -7.50 6.13 -27.29
N SER A 163 -7.67 6.96 -26.25
CA SER A 163 -8.25 8.30 -26.36
C SER A 163 -7.59 9.27 -25.36
N ASP A 164 -7.65 10.57 -25.68
CA ASP A 164 -7.24 11.66 -24.78
C ASP A 164 -8.36 12.11 -23.85
N PHE A 165 -9.41 11.30 -23.72
CA PHE A 165 -10.50 11.55 -22.79
C PHE A 165 -10.13 11.18 -21.36
N PHE A 166 -10.39 12.11 -20.43
CA PHE A 166 -10.11 11.95 -19.01
C PHE A 166 -11.40 12.05 -18.19
N SER A 167 -11.48 11.18 -17.19
CA SER A 167 -12.44 11.32 -16.08
C SER A 167 -12.16 12.57 -15.25
N GLU A 168 -13.13 12.98 -14.44
CA GLU A 168 -12.90 13.98 -13.40
C GLU A 168 -11.90 13.45 -12.35
N LYS A 169 -11.08 14.37 -11.81
CA LYS A 169 -10.12 14.04 -10.74
C LYS A 169 -10.87 13.48 -9.52
N SER A 170 -10.30 12.47 -8.88
CA SER A 170 -10.84 11.97 -7.61
C SER A 170 -10.73 13.02 -6.52
N HIS A 171 -11.53 12.86 -5.47
CA HIS A 171 -11.29 13.56 -4.22
C HIS A 171 -9.90 13.19 -3.68
N VAL A 172 -9.28 14.13 -2.97
CA VAL A 172 -7.98 13.93 -2.33
C VAL A 172 -8.16 12.99 -1.15
N HIS A 173 -7.33 11.95 -1.10
CA HIS A 173 -7.30 10.95 -0.05
C HIS A 173 -6.05 11.13 0.80
N HIS A 174 -6.23 11.49 2.06
CA HIS A 174 -5.15 11.68 3.01
C HIS A 174 -4.77 10.36 3.67
N ILE A 175 -3.47 10.05 3.69
CA ILE A 175 -2.92 8.86 4.31
C ILE A 175 -1.91 9.27 5.37
N ASP A 176 -2.18 8.83 6.60
CA ASP A 176 -1.30 9.03 7.74
C ASP A 176 -0.38 7.82 7.97
N ARG A 177 0.75 8.07 8.63
CA ARG A 177 1.62 7.01 9.14
C ARG A 177 1.35 6.75 10.61
N THR A 178 1.31 5.47 10.95
CA THR A 178 1.20 5.05 12.34
C THR A 178 2.57 5.20 12.98
N LEU A 179 2.68 6.05 14.00
CA LEU A 179 3.90 6.17 14.80
C LEU A 179 3.95 4.98 15.78
N SER A 180 5.04 4.22 15.75
CA SER A 180 5.26 3.18 16.77
C SER A 180 5.68 3.85 18.07
N ASN A 181 4.85 3.69 19.08
CA ASN A 181 5.10 4.03 20.48
C ASN A 181 5.96 2.98 21.21
N ARG A 182 6.54 2.00 20.49
CA ARG A 182 7.52 1.06 21.07
C ARG A 182 8.94 1.63 20.98
N SER A 183 9.43 2.13 22.11
CA SER A 183 10.85 2.38 22.35
C SER A 183 11.58 1.05 22.56
N PHE A 184 12.61 0.76 21.78
CA PHE A 184 13.53 -0.35 22.03
C PHE A 184 14.83 0.21 22.62
N VAL A 185 15.23 -0.29 23.78
CA VAL A 185 16.53 -0.01 24.38
C VAL A 185 17.52 -1.04 23.84
N VAL A 186 18.47 -0.61 23.01
CA VAL A 186 19.60 -1.44 22.60
C VAL A 186 20.77 -1.06 23.49
N LEU A 187 21.29 -2.02 24.27
CA LEU A 187 22.51 -1.84 25.03
C LEU A 187 23.68 -1.70 24.05
N GLN A 188 24.11 -0.47 23.79
CA GLN A 188 25.29 -0.21 22.98
C GLN A 188 26.51 -0.23 23.91
N HIS A 189 27.21 -1.36 23.98
CA HIS A 189 28.51 -1.47 24.65
C HIS A 189 29.63 -1.48 23.60
N ASN A 190 30.78 -0.87 23.93
CA ASN A 190 31.95 -0.80 23.03
C ASN A 190 32.80 -2.09 23.01
N TRP A 191 32.28 -3.21 23.51
CA TRP A 191 33.10 -4.42 23.68
C TRP A 191 32.89 -5.36 22.48
N THR A 192 33.98 -5.96 22.00
CA THR A 192 33.96 -6.86 20.84
C THR A 192 33.39 -8.24 21.15
N GLN A 193 33.34 -8.63 22.43
CA GLN A 193 32.77 -9.89 22.94
C GLN A 193 32.41 -9.75 24.42
N ILE A 194 31.35 -10.46 24.86
CA ILE A 194 30.96 -10.61 26.28
C ILE A 194 30.99 -12.11 26.59
N PHE A 195 31.60 -12.50 27.71
CA PHE A 195 31.70 -13.90 28.13
C PHE A 195 30.61 -14.25 29.16
N SER A 196 30.13 -15.50 29.14
CA SER A 196 29.09 -15.94 30.09
C SER A 196 29.64 -15.89 31.53
N GLY A 197 29.00 -15.09 32.40
CA GLY A 197 29.39 -14.93 33.81
C GLY A 197 29.91 -13.54 34.17
N GLU A 198 30.15 -12.65 33.20
CA GLU A 198 30.50 -11.26 33.47
C GLU A 198 29.26 -10.46 33.94
N THR A 199 29.42 -9.71 35.04
CA THR A 199 28.38 -8.81 35.55
C THR A 199 28.57 -7.43 34.95
N ILE A 200 27.67 -7.02 34.04
CA ILE A 200 27.71 -5.70 33.40
C ILE A 200 26.95 -4.71 34.30
N SER A 201 27.64 -3.66 34.75
CA SER A 201 27.01 -2.56 35.48
C SER A 201 26.57 -1.47 34.50
N VAL A 202 25.27 -1.21 34.43
CA VAL A 202 24.65 -0.28 33.48
C VAL A 202 24.40 1.06 34.17
N SER A 203 25.43 1.67 34.76
CA SER A 203 25.32 2.97 35.44
C SER A 203 25.59 4.13 34.48
N GLY A 204 24.73 5.16 34.45
CA GLY A 204 24.90 6.30 33.56
C GLY A 204 23.63 7.12 33.35
N GLU A 205 23.70 8.08 32.43
CA GLU A 205 22.56 8.86 31.96
C GLU A 205 21.99 8.25 30.68
N TYR A 206 20.66 8.14 30.63
CA TYR A 206 19.94 7.55 29.52
C TYR A 206 18.92 8.54 28.97
N TRP A 207 18.93 8.73 27.67
CA TRP A 207 17.99 9.58 26.93
C TRP A 207 17.19 8.73 25.95
N CYS A 208 15.94 9.14 25.69
CA CYS A 208 15.09 8.55 24.69
C CYS A 208 14.82 9.57 23.58
N LYS A 209 14.73 9.12 22.32
CA LYS A 209 14.16 9.90 21.23
C LYS A 209 13.38 9.01 20.28
N ALA A 210 12.31 9.54 19.70
CA ALA A 210 11.55 8.84 18.68
C ALA A 210 12.03 9.25 17.27
N ARG A 211 12.01 8.30 16.34
CA ARG A 211 12.33 8.55 14.92
C ARG A 211 11.08 8.33 14.09
N ALA A 212 10.66 9.36 13.36
CA ALA A 212 9.53 9.28 12.45
C ALA A 212 9.94 8.65 11.12
N ASP A 213 11.08 9.04 10.53
CA ASP A 213 11.64 8.43 9.32
C ASP A 213 13.17 8.58 9.24
N TRP A 214 13.79 8.37 8.07
CA TRP A 214 15.24 8.48 7.93
C TRP A 214 15.78 9.91 8.17
N TYR A 215 14.96 10.93 7.88
CA TYR A 215 15.35 12.33 7.93
C TYR A 215 14.75 13.08 9.13
N SER A 216 13.74 12.51 9.82
CA SER A 216 13.00 13.18 10.89
C SER A 216 12.99 12.41 12.21
N SER A 217 13.41 13.06 13.29
CA SER A 217 13.36 12.58 14.68
C SER A 217 12.93 13.66 15.65
N THR A 218 12.32 13.26 16.77
CA THR A 218 11.96 14.18 17.87
C THR A 218 13.21 14.70 18.58
N GLU A 219 13.03 15.73 19.40
CA GLU A 219 14.03 16.09 20.41
C GLU A 219 14.23 14.95 21.43
N TRP A 220 15.38 15.00 22.12
CA TRP A 220 15.71 14.06 23.18
C TRP A 220 14.84 14.32 24.42
N SER A 221 14.51 13.25 25.15
CA SER A 221 13.88 13.36 26.47
C SER A 221 14.84 13.96 27.51
N GLU A 222 14.30 14.30 28.67
CA GLU A 222 15.12 14.51 29.87
C GLU A 222 15.94 13.24 30.20
N ALA A 223 17.12 13.44 30.79
CA ALA A 223 18.04 12.36 31.13
C ALA A 223 17.54 11.58 32.37
N ILE A 224 17.55 10.25 32.31
CA ILE A 224 17.34 9.40 33.48
C ILE A 224 18.69 8.91 33.98
N GLN A 225 19.00 9.17 35.26
CA GLN A 225 20.20 8.67 35.93
C GLN A 225 19.95 7.27 36.50
N LEU A 226 20.66 6.26 36.01
CA LEU A 226 20.72 4.94 36.65
C LEU A 226 21.99 4.85 37.52
N ARG A 227 21.82 4.68 38.83
CA ARG A 227 22.92 4.45 39.77
C ARG A 227 22.91 3.01 40.25
N VAL A 228 23.94 2.27 39.89
CA VAL A 228 24.18 0.91 40.38
C VAL A 228 25.25 0.99 41.45
N THR A 229 24.91 0.62 42.69
CA THR A 229 25.88 0.53 43.77
C THR A 229 26.70 -0.76 43.63
N PRO A 230 28.05 -0.68 43.55
CA PRO A 230 28.88 -1.87 43.30
C PRO A 230 28.94 -2.82 44.50
N ASN A 231 28.65 -2.30 45.70
CA ASN A 231 28.70 -3.08 46.92
C ASN A 231 27.31 -3.66 47.22
N LYS A 232 27.20 -4.99 47.13
CA LYS A 232 26.04 -5.70 47.68
C LYS A 232 25.95 -5.38 49.18
N PRO A 233 24.80 -4.90 49.67
CA PRO A 233 24.67 -4.55 51.07
C PRO A 233 24.80 -5.82 51.91
N ARG A 234 25.58 -5.72 52.99
CA ARG A 234 25.89 -6.88 53.85
C ARG A 234 24.92 -6.91 55.03
N PRO A 235 24.22 -8.04 55.28
CA PRO A 235 23.39 -8.18 56.46
C PRO A 235 24.27 -8.24 57.71
N ARG A 236 23.84 -7.54 58.76
CA ARG A 236 24.46 -7.55 60.09
C ARG A 236 23.53 -8.27 61.06
N LEU A 237 24.05 -9.32 61.70
CA LEU A 237 23.34 -10.07 62.74
C LEU A 237 23.82 -9.62 64.13
N THR A 238 22.89 -9.30 65.01
CA THR A 238 23.13 -8.96 66.42
C THR A 238 22.22 -9.77 67.32
N ALA A 239 22.62 -9.93 68.58
CA ALA A 239 21.84 -10.59 69.63
C ALA A 239 21.76 -9.65 70.83
N ASP A 240 20.62 -9.62 71.50
CA ASP A 240 20.41 -8.86 72.74
C ASP A 240 21.22 -9.41 73.92
N ASN A 241 21.41 -10.73 73.97
CA ASN A 241 22.27 -11.39 74.95
C ASN A 241 22.97 -12.60 74.30
N THR A 242 24.23 -12.84 74.67
CA THR A 242 25.06 -13.94 74.16
C THR A 242 25.19 -15.10 75.14
N THR A 243 24.82 -14.90 76.40
CA THR A 243 24.97 -15.91 77.46
C THR A 243 23.62 -16.12 78.16
N ILE A 244 23.04 -17.31 77.97
CA ILE A 244 21.76 -17.68 78.58
C ILE A 244 22.05 -18.69 79.70
N THR A 245 21.81 -18.31 80.96
CA THR A 245 21.83 -19.23 82.09
C THR A 245 20.41 -19.74 82.37
N GLY A 246 20.17 -21.03 82.14
CA GLY A 246 18.93 -21.71 82.49
C GLY A 246 17.81 -21.65 81.43
N LYS A 247 16.84 -20.74 81.59
CA LYS A 247 15.58 -20.65 80.81
C LYS A 247 15.35 -19.25 80.18
N GLY A 248 16.39 -18.58 79.71
CA GLY A 248 16.23 -17.31 79.00
C GLY A 248 15.92 -17.50 77.52
N SER A 249 15.27 -16.50 76.92
CA SER A 249 15.14 -16.34 75.46
C SER A 249 16.12 -15.28 74.97
N VAL A 250 16.63 -15.42 73.74
CA VAL A 250 17.48 -14.43 73.07
C VAL A 250 16.77 -13.95 71.81
N ALA A 251 16.74 -12.64 71.62
CA ALA A 251 16.26 -12.01 70.40
C ALA A 251 17.42 -11.75 69.44
N LEU A 252 17.37 -12.40 68.29
CA LEU A 252 18.30 -12.13 67.19
C LEU A 252 17.72 -11.05 66.28
N THR A 253 18.54 -10.08 65.90
CA THR A 253 18.18 -9.00 64.98
C THR A 253 19.10 -9.04 63.78
N CYS A 254 18.53 -9.10 62.57
CA CYS A 254 19.26 -9.00 61.31
C CYS A 254 18.87 -7.70 60.61
N SER A 255 19.85 -6.88 60.23
CA SER A 255 19.60 -5.58 59.59
C SER A 255 20.49 -5.36 58.37
N VAL A 256 19.97 -4.65 57.38
CA VAL A 256 20.67 -4.21 56.15
C VAL A 256 20.41 -2.71 56.00
N GLU A 257 21.37 -1.95 55.45
CA GLU A 257 21.12 -0.55 55.09
C GLU A 257 19.94 -0.47 54.09
N ASN A 258 19.00 0.46 54.32
CA ASN A 258 17.71 0.56 53.59
C ASN A 258 16.79 -0.66 53.78
N ALA A 259 16.52 -1.04 55.03
CA ALA A 259 15.80 -2.25 55.45
C ALA A 259 14.35 -2.41 54.93
N ALA A 260 13.73 -1.38 54.33
CA ALA A 260 12.33 -1.44 53.88
C ALA A 260 12.12 -2.46 52.74
N GLU A 261 13.11 -2.63 51.85
CA GLU A 261 12.93 -3.42 50.63
C GLU A 261 13.45 -4.88 50.73
N TRP A 262 13.91 -5.30 51.91
CA TRP A 262 14.60 -6.59 52.08
C TRP A 262 13.73 -7.65 52.75
N ARG A 263 13.74 -8.85 52.18
CA ARG A 263 13.29 -10.08 52.83
C ARG A 263 14.45 -10.72 53.58
N TYR A 264 14.22 -11.14 54.82
CA TYR A 264 15.22 -11.78 55.67
C TYR A 264 14.95 -13.28 55.78
N ASP A 265 15.96 -14.09 55.48
CA ASP A 265 15.93 -15.53 55.69
C ASP A 265 16.83 -15.91 56.87
N TRP A 266 16.28 -16.68 57.80
CA TRP A 266 16.97 -17.12 59.00
C TRP A 266 17.48 -18.53 58.83
N PHE A 267 18.75 -18.75 59.14
CA PHE A 267 19.40 -20.06 59.01
C PHE A 267 20.01 -20.51 60.33
N ARG A 268 19.94 -21.82 60.60
CA ARG A 268 20.75 -22.49 61.62
C ARG A 268 21.65 -23.49 60.91
N ARG A 269 22.96 -23.24 60.94
CA ARG A 269 23.95 -23.96 60.11
C ARG A 269 23.58 -23.81 58.63
N THR A 270 23.07 -24.88 58.01
CA THR A 270 22.68 -24.91 56.59
C THR A 270 21.16 -24.99 56.40
N SER A 271 20.37 -25.14 57.46
CA SER A 271 18.92 -25.28 57.38
C SER A 271 18.22 -23.94 57.52
N ARG A 272 17.32 -23.60 56.58
CA ARG A 272 16.43 -22.43 56.67
C ARG A 272 15.38 -22.68 57.75
N ILE A 273 15.26 -21.77 58.70
CA ILE A 273 14.33 -21.82 59.83
C ILE A 273 13.01 -21.13 59.47
N CYS A 274 13.09 -19.89 58.99
CA CYS A 274 11.95 -19.07 58.63
C CYS A 274 12.35 -17.92 57.70
N SER A 275 11.35 -17.26 57.11
CA SER A 275 11.50 -16.09 56.24
C SER A 275 10.61 -14.97 56.73
N SER A 276 11.07 -13.73 56.64
CA SER A 276 10.23 -12.55 56.84
C SER A 276 9.55 -12.15 55.52
N ASP A 277 8.36 -11.58 55.61
CA ASP A 277 7.80 -10.86 54.48
C ASP A 277 8.52 -9.50 54.31
N PRO A 278 8.69 -9.01 53.08
CA PRO A 278 9.19 -7.66 52.86
C PRO A 278 8.24 -6.65 53.50
N LYS A 279 8.78 -5.64 54.19
CA LYS A 279 7.98 -4.56 54.76
C LYS A 279 7.59 -3.61 53.63
N ILE A 280 6.39 -3.78 53.09
CA ILE A 280 5.76 -2.84 52.14
C ILE A 280 5.67 -1.45 52.78
#